data_AF-A0A6A4UM31-F1
#
_entry.id   AF-A0A6A4UM31-F1
#
_cell.length_a   1.000
_cell.length_b   1.000
_cell.length_c   1.000
_cell.angle_alpha   90.00
_cell.angle_beta   90.00
_cell.angle_gamma   90.00
#
_symmetry.space_group_name_H-M   'P 1'
#
loop_
_entity.id
_entity.type
_entity.pdbx_description
1 polymer ?
#
loop_
_entity_poly.entity_id
_entity_poly.type
_entity_poly.pdbx_seq_one_letter_code
_entity_poly.pdbx_strand_id
1 'polypeptide(L)'
;MNTTELVGFIAGIFVASSLLPQVIKSWKTKSTKDISIAWSVINLIGQVLWLVYGVLIGSVSLVAMTALTFLMVLIIVFLKLRFG
;
A
#
# COMPACT_ATOMS: atom_id res chain seq x y z
N MET A 1 -1.24 22.78 9.31
CA MET A 1 -1.05 21.96 8.10
C MET A 1 -1.72 22.67 6.93
N ASN A 2 -1.11 22.68 5.75
CA ASN A 2 -1.72 23.21 4.54
C ASN A 2 -2.95 22.35 4.16
N THR A 3 -4.00 22.95 3.59
CA THR A 3 -5.21 22.25 3.13
C THR A 3 -4.86 21.08 2.20
N THR A 4 -3.85 21.24 1.34
CA THR A 4 -3.34 20.17 0.46
C THR A 4 -2.86 18.95 1.24
N GLU A 5 -2.11 19.16 2.32
CA GLU A 5 -1.59 18.07 3.16
C GLU A 5 -2.74 17.37 3.91
N LEU A 6 -3.72 18.11 4.42
CA LEU A 6 -4.89 17.52 5.08
C LEU A 6 -5.67 16.61 4.11
N VAL A 7 -5.91 17.07 2.88
CA VAL A 7 -6.55 16.26 1.83
C VAL A 7 -5.70 15.04 1.49
N GLY A 8 -4.38 15.20 1.41
CA GLY A 8 -3.44 14.09 1.18
C GLY A 8 -3.52 13.00 2.26
N PHE A 9 -3.57 13.40 3.54
CA PHE A 9 -3.75 12.46 4.65
C PHE A 9 -5.09 11.73 4.59
N ILE A 10 -6.19 12.45 4.32
CA ILE A 10 -7.53 11.85 4.19
C ILE A 10 -7.54 10.86 3.03
N ALA A 11 -7.04 11.26 1.85
CA ALA A 11 -6.96 10.39 0.69
C ALA A 11 -6.16 9.11 1.00
N GLY A 12 -5.00 9.26 1.64
CA GLY A 12 -4.18 8.13 2.06
C GLY A 12 -4.86 7.18 3.04
N ILE A 13 -5.66 7.69 3.97
CA ILE A 13 -6.45 6.86 4.90
C ILE A 13 -7.46 6.00 4.14
N PHE A 14 -8.18 6.57 3.16
CA PHE A 14 -9.12 5.80 2.34
C PHE A 14 -8.41 4.71 1.53
N VAL A 15 -7.26 5.04 0.93
CA VAL A 15 -6.46 4.07 0.17
C VAL A 15 -5.95 2.95 1.08
N ALA A 16 -5.34 3.26 2.23
CA ALA A 16 -4.88 2.26 3.19
C ALA A 16 -6.03 1.40 3.72
N SER A 17 -7.16 2.00 4.04
CA SER A 17 -8.36 1.29 4.51
C SER A 17 -8.94 0.36 3.45
N SER A 18 -8.78 0.66 2.16
CA SER A 18 -9.21 -0.24 1.08
C SER A 18 -8.36 -1.51 0.97
N LEU A 19 -7.07 -1.44 1.34
CA LEU A 19 -6.15 -2.58 1.31
C LEU A 19 -6.27 -3.48 2.56
N LEU A 20 -6.66 -2.90 3.69
CA LEU A 20 -6.75 -3.60 4.97
C LEU A 20 -7.69 -4.84 4.93
N PRO A 21 -8.91 -4.79 4.34
CA PRO A 21 -9.77 -5.97 4.18
C PRO A 21 -9.09 -7.09 3.41
N GLN A 22 -8.29 -6.77 2.38
CA GLN A 22 -7.59 -7.77 1.58
C GLN A 22 -6.49 -8.47 2.39
N VAL A 23 -5.74 -7.71 3.20
CA VAL A 23 -4.75 -8.27 4.14
C VAL A 23 -5.43 -9.21 5.13
N ILE A 24 -6.51 -8.75 5.76
CA ILE A 24 -7.25 -9.52 6.76
C ILE A 24 -7.83 -10.80 6.15
N LYS A 25 -8.46 -10.71 4.97
CA LYS A 25 -9.03 -11.86 4.27
C LYS A 25 -7.94 -12.88 3.95
N SER A 26 -6.84 -12.45 3.33
CA SER A 26 -5.71 -13.32 2.96
C SER A 26 -5.09 -14.01 4.18
N TRP A 27 -4.99 -13.29 5.31
CA TRP A 27 -4.50 -13.87 6.56
C TRP A 27 -5.47 -14.88 7.17
N LYS A 28 -6.78 -14.60 7.14
CA LYS A 28 -7.80 -15.48 7.72
C LYS A 28 -8.04 -16.74 6.90
N THR A 29 -8.14 -16.61 5.58
CA THR A 29 -8.43 -17.74 4.69
C THR A 29 -7.20 -18.60 4.39
N LYS A 30 -5.99 -18.10 4.67
CA LYS A 30 -4.73 -18.78 4.35
C LYS A 30 -4.67 -19.22 2.88
N SER A 31 -5.28 -18.43 2.00
CA SER A 31 -5.36 -18.70 0.56
C SER A 31 -5.25 -17.39 -0.20
N THR A 32 -4.33 -17.37 -1.15
CA THR A 32 -4.04 -16.21 -2.02
C THR A 32 -3.96 -16.61 -3.49
N LYS A 33 -4.57 -17.74 -3.87
CA LYS A 33 -4.52 -18.30 -5.23
C LYS A 33 -4.95 -17.28 -6.29
N ASP A 34 -5.96 -16.48 -5.99
CA ASP A 34 -6.52 -15.47 -6.91
C ASP A 34 -5.67 -14.19 -7.01
N ILE A 35 -4.68 -14.01 -6.14
CA ILE A 35 -3.79 -12.83 -6.17
C ILE A 35 -2.67 -13.09 -7.17
N SER A 36 -2.58 -12.24 -8.20
CA SER A 36 -1.48 -12.29 -9.17
C SER A 36 -0.18 -11.76 -8.54
N ILE A 37 0.88 -12.57 -8.55
CA ILE A 37 2.19 -12.13 -8.06
C ILE A 37 2.79 -11.02 -8.92
N ALA A 38 2.52 -11.04 -10.23
CA ALA A 38 2.95 -9.98 -11.14
C ALA A 38 2.30 -8.64 -10.77
N TRP A 39 1.00 -8.64 -10.45
CA TRP A 39 0.31 -7.44 -9.97
C TRP A 39 0.95 -6.91 -8.68
N SER A 40 1.27 -7.79 -7.73
CA SER A 40 1.88 -7.38 -6.47
C SER A 40 3.29 -6.77 -6.65
N VAL A 41 4.11 -7.33 -7.53
CA VAL A 41 5.46 -6.82 -7.83
C VAL A 41 5.39 -5.45 -8.52
N ILE A 42 4.54 -5.29 -9.54
CA ILE A 42 4.35 -4.01 -10.23
C ILE A 42 3.87 -2.95 -9.23
N ASN A 43 2.94 -3.32 -8.35
CA ASN A 43 2.44 -2.41 -7.33
C ASN A 43 3.53 -2.00 -6.32
N LEU A 44 4.40 -2.93 -5.89
CA LEU A 44 5.55 -2.61 -5.02
C LEU A 44 6.49 -1.59 -5.67
N ILE A 45 6.83 -1.79 -6.95
CA ILE A 45 7.71 -0.86 -7.69
C ILE A 45 7.05 0.52 -7.76
N GLY A 46 5.76 0.58 -8.11
CA GLY A 46 5.01 1.84 -8.15
C GLY A 46 5.00 2.57 -6.81
N GLN A 47 4.80 1.85 -5.70
CA GLN A 47 4.83 2.43 -4.35
C GLN A 47 6.22 2.98 -3.98
N VAL A 48 7.30 2.31 -4.35
CA VAL A 48 8.66 2.82 -4.16
C VAL A 48 8.88 4.12 -4.96
N LEU A 49 8.42 4.15 -6.22
CA LEU A 49 8.51 5.37 -7.04
C LEU A 49 7.69 6.51 -6.45
N TRP A 50 6.48 6.25 -5.92
CA TRP A 50 5.67 7.25 -5.22
C TRP A 50 6.33 7.77 -3.95
N LEU A 51 7.01 6.91 -3.18
CA LEU A 51 7.79 7.34 -2.02
C LEU A 51 8.91 8.29 -2.41
N VAL A 52 9.69 7.92 -3.43
CA VAL A 52 10.77 8.76 -3.96
C VAL A 52 10.20 10.09 -4.43
N TYR A 53 9.12 10.06 -5.23
CA TYR A 53 8.45 11.26 -5.72
C TYR A 53 7.95 12.15 -4.58
N GLY A 54 7.30 11.59 -3.56
CA GLY A 54 6.82 12.32 -2.40
C GLY A 54 7.93 13.03 -1.62
N VAL A 55 9.09 12.37 -1.46
CA VAL A 55 10.28 12.98 -0.85
C VAL A 55 10.79 14.13 -1.72
N LEU A 56 10.87 13.94 -3.04
CA LEU A 56 11.36 14.98 -3.97
C LEU A 56 10.49 16.25 -3.96
N ILE A 57 9.17 16.12 -3.78
CA ILE A 57 8.25 17.27 -3.70
C ILE A 57 8.02 17.78 -2.27
N GLY A 58 8.63 17.15 -1.26
CA GLY A 58 8.47 17.53 0.15
C GLY A 58 7.06 17.32 0.72
N SER A 59 6.25 16.42 0.15
CA SER A 59 4.89 16.16 0.65
C SER A 59 4.89 15.08 1.72
N VAL A 60 4.67 15.49 2.97
CA VAL A 60 4.69 14.61 4.13
C VAL A 60 3.54 13.61 4.09
N SER A 61 2.34 14.06 3.73
CA SER A 61 1.14 13.22 3.60
C SER A 61 1.33 12.13 2.55
N LEU A 62 1.88 12.46 1.38
CA LEU A 62 2.14 11.49 0.33
C LEU A 62 3.16 10.44 0.80
N VAL A 63 4.29 10.87 1.38
CA VAL A 63 5.32 9.95 1.87
C VAL A 63 4.77 9.04 2.98
N ALA A 64 4.11 9.59 3.99
CA ALA A 64 3.61 8.83 5.12
C ALA A 64 2.54 7.80 4.70
N MET A 65 1.62 8.20 3.82
CA MET A 65 0.52 7.35 3.38
C MET A 65 0.94 6.29 2.36
N THR A 66 1.84 6.64 1.44
CA THR A 66 2.47 5.68 0.54
C THR A 66 3.31 4.67 1.32
N ALA A 67 4.01 5.09 2.39
CA ALA A 67 4.78 4.17 3.24
C ALA A 67 3.86 3.16 3.95
N LEU A 68 2.74 3.62 4.52
CA LEU A 68 1.75 2.75 5.15
C LEU A 68 1.17 1.73 4.17
N THR A 69 0.77 2.19 2.99
CA THR A 69 0.20 1.31 1.96
C THR A 69 1.25 0.35 1.37
N PHE A 70 2.50 0.79 1.23
CA PHE A 70 3.64 -0.07 0.84
C PHE A 70 3.83 -1.23 1.83
N LEU A 71 3.76 -0.97 3.14
CA LEU A 71 3.84 -2.03 4.17
C LEU A 71 2.69 -3.02 4.04
N MET A 72 1.46 -2.56 3.78
CA MET A 72 0.32 -3.47 3.56
C MET A 72 0.52 -4.34 2.32
N VAL A 73 1.04 -3.78 1.22
CA VAL A 73 1.33 -4.53 0.00
C VAL A 73 2.46 -5.55 0.23
N LEU A 74 3.50 -5.19 0.99
CA LEU A 74 4.54 -6.13 1.41
C LEU A 74 3.96 -7.32 2.18
N ILE A 75 3.00 -7.06 3.10
CA ILE A 75 2.29 -8.13 3.81
C ILE A 75 1.51 -9.01 2.82
N ILE A 76 0.81 -8.43 1.85
CA ILE A 76 0.09 -9.22 0.82
C ILE A 76 1.05 -10.10 0.02
N VAL A 77 2.21 -9.56 -0.39
CA VAL A 77 3.24 -10.31 -1.12
C VAL A 77 3.77 -11.45 -0.26
N PHE A 78 4.10 -11.19 1.01
CA PHE A 78 4.53 -12.23 1.95
C PHE A 78 3.48 -13.34 2.09
N LEU A 79 2.20 -12.96 2.21
CA LEU A 79 1.11 -13.92 2.27
C LEU A 79 0.94 -14.69 0.97
N LYS A 80 1.15 -14.05 -0.18
CA LYS A 80 1.15 -14.72 -1.49
C LYS A 80 2.26 -15.76 -1.60
N LEU A 81 3.46 -15.48 -1.08
CA LEU A 81 4.56 -16.44 -1.09
C LEU A 81 4.35 -17.59 -0.12
N ARG A 82 3.61 -17.37 0.99
CA ARG A 82 3.35 -18.39 2.02
C ARG A 82 2.12 -19.25 1.76
N PHE A 83 1.06 -18.66 1.18
CA PHE A 83 -0.28 -19.25 1.02
C PHE A 83 -0.75 -19.23 -0.45
N GLY A 84 0.18 -19.08 -1.38
CA GLY A 84 -0.05 -19.02 -2.83
C GLY A 84 -0.32 -20.38 -3.44
#